data_AF-A0A817PVH8-F1
#
_entry.id   AF-A0A817PVH8-F1
#
_cell.length_a   1.000
_cell.length_b   1.000
_cell.length_c   1.000
_cell.angle_alpha   90.00
_cell.angle_beta   90.00
_cell.angle_gamma   90.00
#
_symmetry.space_group_name_H-M   'P 1'
#
loop_
_entity.id
_entity.type
_entity.pdbx_description
1 polymer ?
#
loop_
_entity_poly.entity_id
_entity_poly.type
_entity_poly.pdbx_seq_one_letter_code
_entity_poly.pdbx_strand_id
1 'polypeptide(L)'
;MATPIPPIDDSHTKTDDMRLEIFCLIWLDANANVEENRNTEQRLHSIINRLMKFQDIKQCQKYIEERSQKDRLVMIVNGRLGREIVPSIHKLRQVIAIYVYCMDKTSNEQWARKFPKVKAVVVELDELVSRIRADHKIQKMIEEPFSINIFTAGTSTVGVNGLFVFSQVLIDCLQRLKSTQTDKRELIDYCKQQYKDNNIELSHLDEFDKHYSPKNILWWYTRESFFYKTLNAALRTQNIHLIFLFRAFIFDMHCQLKKYQVKHPLQVYRSQMISSDELKTLKQCCDQFISVNSFFSTSTDKQQALSFLKTPDVIDNLEPVLFEITANPKVITTKPFADISPHSEFPGESEILFMLGSIFRLKSVNRSSDDQVWVIQMTLCSEDEHELKNVLMDMKQQLGSGETDLRTLGRLLSEMSKFDLAEKYFIRLVQQLSFNDPLLGDLYQELGKLASQVGNWDKSMEWRQKAIALKKQNQLIGRRQF
;
A
#
# COMPACT_ATOMS: atom_id res chain seq x y z
N MET A 1 -24.95 36.36 -9.59
CA MET A 1 -23.82 36.47 -8.64
C MET A 1 -23.61 35.10 -8.03
N ALA A 2 -22.53 34.41 -8.44
CA ALA A 2 -22.24 33.06 -7.98
C ALA A 2 -21.65 33.14 -6.56
N THR A 3 -22.32 32.51 -5.60
CA THR A 3 -21.76 32.27 -4.28
C THR A 3 -20.66 31.22 -4.39
N PRO A 4 -19.46 31.45 -3.84
CA PRO A 4 -18.43 30.42 -3.74
C PRO A 4 -18.95 29.31 -2.83
N ILE A 5 -18.83 28.06 -3.28
CA ILE A 5 -19.07 26.88 -2.44
C ILE A 5 -17.99 26.90 -1.34
N PRO A 6 -18.36 26.87 -0.04
CA PRO A 6 -17.37 26.87 1.02
C PRO A 6 -16.51 25.60 0.96
N PRO A 7 -15.24 25.67 1.37
CA PRO A 7 -14.38 24.50 1.44
C PRO A 7 -14.99 23.46 2.38
N ILE A 8 -15.04 22.21 1.93
CA ILE A 8 -15.45 21.08 2.74
C ILE A 8 -14.37 20.91 3.81
N ASP A 9 -14.75 21.18 5.07
CA ASP A 9 -13.90 21.00 6.24
C ASP A 9 -13.70 19.50 6.50
N ASP A 10 -12.50 19.01 6.18
CA ASP A 10 -12.06 17.60 6.31
C ASP A 10 -11.64 17.26 7.76
N SER A 11 -12.13 18.00 8.76
CA SER A 11 -11.67 17.92 10.16
C SER A 11 -12.19 16.69 10.95
N HIS A 12 -12.91 15.77 10.32
CA HIS A 12 -13.50 14.60 10.98
C HIS A 12 -13.18 13.26 10.30
N THR A 13 -11.91 13.02 9.97
CA THR A 13 -11.37 11.64 9.92
C THR A 13 -10.23 11.51 10.94
N LYS A 14 -10.48 10.66 11.94
CA LYS A 14 -9.58 10.41 13.07
C LYS A 14 -8.20 9.97 12.57
N THR A 15 -7.19 10.49 13.25
CA THR A 15 -5.72 10.43 13.08
C THR A 15 -5.05 9.05 12.89
N ASP A 16 -5.80 7.97 12.69
CA ASP A 16 -5.23 6.63 12.46
C ASP A 16 -5.15 6.22 10.97
N ASP A 17 -5.87 6.90 10.07
CA ASP A 17 -5.97 6.51 8.65
C ASP A 17 -4.83 7.04 7.74
N MET A 18 -3.86 7.78 8.32
CA MET A 18 -2.79 8.48 7.57
C MET A 18 -1.39 7.88 7.75
N ARG A 19 -1.25 6.64 8.21
CA ARG A 19 0.09 6.05 8.42
C ARG A 19 0.62 5.40 7.13
N LEU A 20 1.49 6.13 6.41
CA LEU A 20 2.16 5.60 5.22
C LEU A 20 3.15 4.47 5.59
N GLU A 21 3.89 4.60 6.69
CA GLU A 21 4.91 3.62 7.09
C GLU A 21 4.49 2.79 8.31
N ILE A 22 4.67 1.47 8.22
CA ILE A 22 4.47 0.53 9.35
C ILE A 22 5.65 0.57 10.33
N PHE A 23 6.82 0.99 9.86
CA PHE A 23 8.04 1.03 10.65
C PHE A 23 8.16 2.37 11.40
N CYS A 24 8.62 2.30 12.64
CA CYS A 24 8.94 3.46 13.44
C CYS A 24 10.23 3.21 14.20
N LEU A 25 11.15 4.17 14.10
CA LEU A 25 12.38 4.18 14.87
C LEU A 25 12.14 4.94 16.18
N ILE A 26 12.53 4.32 17.28
CA ILE A 26 12.46 4.91 18.63
C ILE A 26 13.88 5.08 19.11
N TRP A 27 14.23 6.29 19.55
CA TRP A 27 15.53 6.56 20.16
C TRP A 27 15.32 7.06 21.58
N LEU A 28 15.64 6.19 22.54
CA LEU A 28 15.64 6.52 23.97
C LEU A 28 17.04 7.00 24.36
N ASP A 29 17.12 8.22 24.92
CA ASP A 29 18.35 8.97 25.23
C ASP A 29 19.09 9.53 24.01
N ALA A 30 18.34 10.09 23.07
CA ALA A 30 18.91 10.93 22.01
C ALA A 30 19.42 12.25 22.65
N ASN A 31 20.71 12.35 22.96
CA ASN A 31 21.29 13.58 23.51
C ASN A 31 20.94 14.79 22.61
N ALA A 32 20.24 15.80 23.14
CA ALA A 32 19.61 16.82 22.29
C ALA A 32 20.57 17.85 21.65
N ASN A 33 21.88 17.85 21.96
CA ASN A 33 22.73 19.05 21.81
C ASN A 33 24.07 18.90 21.06
N VAL A 34 24.26 17.88 20.21
CA VAL A 34 25.48 17.78 19.39
C VAL A 34 25.12 17.78 17.91
N GLU A 35 25.81 18.57 17.09
CA GLU A 35 25.64 18.65 15.64
C GLU A 35 25.75 17.28 14.95
N GLU A 36 26.56 16.37 15.52
CA GLU A 36 26.65 14.96 15.18
C GLU A 36 25.31 14.21 15.27
N ASN A 37 24.44 14.56 16.23
CA ASN A 37 23.12 13.95 16.36
C ASN A 37 22.17 14.39 15.26
N ARG A 38 22.29 15.61 14.71
CA ARG A 38 21.47 16.03 13.56
C ARG A 38 21.81 15.27 12.29
N ASN A 39 23.10 15.05 12.03
CA ASN A 39 23.54 14.21 10.90
C ASN A 39 23.08 12.77 11.09
N THR A 40 23.22 12.23 12.30
CA THR A 40 22.71 10.90 12.65
C THR A 40 21.21 10.77 12.41
N GLU A 41 20.43 11.74 12.89
CA GLU A 41 18.98 11.77 12.70
C GLU A 41 18.64 11.76 11.21
N GLN A 42 19.29 12.57 10.37
CA GLN A 42 19.07 12.57 8.93
C GLN A 42 19.39 11.21 8.29
N ARG A 43 20.49 10.57 8.71
CA ARG A 43 20.86 9.23 8.21
C ARG A 43 19.85 8.17 8.63
N LEU A 44 19.31 8.25 9.84
CA LEU A 44 18.27 7.35 10.31
C LEU A 44 16.92 7.60 9.61
N HIS A 45 16.55 8.87 9.38
CA HIS A 45 15.39 9.28 8.58
C HIS A 45 15.45 8.78 7.15
N SER A 46 16.65 8.62 6.58
CA SER A 46 16.83 8.00 5.26
C SER A 46 16.34 6.55 5.21
N ILE A 47 16.43 5.84 6.34
CA ILE A 47 16.07 4.42 6.44
C ILE A 47 14.59 4.31 6.84
N ILE A 48 14.22 4.88 7.99
CA ILE A 48 12.85 4.87 8.52
C ILE A 48 12.41 6.32 8.70
N ASN A 49 11.37 6.75 8.01
CA ASN A 49 10.98 8.16 8.01
C ASN A 49 10.52 8.61 9.40
N ARG A 50 9.85 7.74 10.15
CA ARG A 50 9.30 8.08 11.47
C ARG A 50 10.30 7.80 12.59
N LEU A 51 10.91 8.86 13.11
CA LEU A 51 11.79 8.83 14.29
C LEU A 51 11.11 9.50 15.49
N MET A 52 10.96 8.74 16.58
CA MET A 52 10.45 9.22 17.87
C MET A 52 11.58 9.25 18.90
N LYS A 53 11.73 10.36 19.60
CA LYS A 53 12.77 10.56 20.61
C LYS A 53 12.16 10.62 22.01
N PHE A 54 12.79 9.93 22.96
CA PHE A 54 12.39 9.94 24.36
C PHE A 54 13.60 10.16 25.26
N GLN A 55 13.39 10.85 26.38
CA GLN A 55 14.39 11.00 27.45
C GLN A 55 13.99 10.19 28.69
N ASP A 56 12.70 9.89 28.84
CA ASP A 56 12.13 9.20 29.99
C ASP A 56 11.69 7.78 29.61
N ILE A 57 12.10 6.81 30.43
CA ILE A 57 11.77 5.38 30.22
C ILE A 57 10.26 5.16 30.29
N LYS A 58 9.56 5.79 31.23
CA LYS A 58 8.12 5.53 31.44
C LYS A 58 7.30 6.05 30.26
N GLN A 59 7.63 7.23 29.75
CA GLN A 59 7.01 7.77 28.54
C GLN A 59 7.29 6.91 27.31
N CYS A 60 8.55 6.46 27.14
CA CYS A 60 8.93 5.57 26.04
C CYS A 60 8.19 4.23 26.11
N GLN A 61 8.14 3.61 27.29
CA GLN A 61 7.46 2.33 27.50
C GLN A 61 5.96 2.46 27.25
N LYS A 62 5.31 3.48 27.83
CA LYS A 62 3.89 3.76 27.59
C LYS A 62 3.60 3.95 26.11
N TYR A 63 4.44 4.71 25.40
CA TYR A 63 4.30 4.88 23.96
C TYR A 63 4.38 3.54 23.21
N ILE A 64 5.31 2.65 23.57
CA ILE A 64 5.46 1.34 22.94
C ILE A 64 4.24 0.44 23.22
N GLU A 65 3.74 0.43 24.46
CA GLU A 65 2.62 -0.40 24.89
C GLU A 65 1.28 0.03 24.28
N GLU A 66 1.06 1.32 24.06
CA GLU A 66 -0.15 1.87 23.44
C GLU A 66 -0.21 1.67 21.91
N ARG A 67 0.88 1.19 21.28
CA ARG A 67 0.93 0.99 19.82
C ARG A 67 0.20 -0.27 19.39
N SER A 68 -0.24 -0.25 18.13
CA SER A 68 -0.89 -1.40 17.53
C SER A 68 0.11 -2.54 17.37
N GLN A 69 -0.34 -3.78 17.53
CA GLN A 69 0.46 -4.97 17.20
C GLN A 69 0.86 -5.05 15.72
N LYS A 70 0.23 -4.23 14.86
CA LYS A 70 0.58 -4.08 13.44
C LYS A 70 1.76 -3.12 13.21
N ASP A 71 2.06 -2.24 14.17
CA ASP A 71 3.22 -1.35 14.09
C ASP A 71 4.52 -2.17 14.22
N ARG A 72 5.61 -1.66 13.64
CA ARG A 72 6.93 -2.30 13.63
C ARG A 72 7.97 -1.33 14.19
N LEU A 73 8.31 -1.52 15.45
CA LEU A 73 9.16 -0.64 16.24
C LEU A 73 10.59 -1.17 16.26
N VAL A 74 11.51 -0.34 15.78
CA VAL A 74 12.95 -0.52 15.91
C VAL A 74 13.41 0.44 17.00
N MET A 75 14.10 -0.06 18.02
CA MET A 75 14.52 0.75 19.16
C MET A 75 16.04 0.90 19.22
N ILE A 76 16.52 2.12 19.42
CA ILE A 76 17.89 2.48 19.78
C ILE A 76 17.87 2.93 21.23
N VAL A 77 18.75 2.36 22.05
CA VAL A 77 18.86 2.66 23.48
C VAL A 77 20.30 2.60 23.95
N ASN A 78 20.65 3.37 24.98
CA ASN A 78 21.95 3.22 25.63
C ASN A 78 22.02 1.96 26.53
N GLY A 79 23.22 1.59 26.97
CA GLY A 79 23.42 0.37 27.78
C GLY A 79 22.70 0.38 29.14
N ARG A 80 22.66 1.53 29.82
CA ARG A 80 22.03 1.66 31.15
C ARG A 80 20.52 1.54 31.07
N LEU A 81 19.89 2.36 30.24
CA LEU A 81 18.44 2.40 30.06
C LEU A 81 17.94 1.13 29.37
N GLY A 82 18.74 0.54 28.47
CA GLY A 82 18.44 -0.73 27.83
C GLY A 82 18.28 -1.86 28.84
N ARG A 83 19.15 -1.93 29.85
CA ARG A 83 19.05 -2.93 30.92
C ARG A 83 17.75 -2.81 31.73
N GLU A 84 17.19 -1.61 31.81
CA GLU A 84 15.96 -1.33 32.56
C GLU A 84 14.70 -1.59 31.73
N ILE A 85 14.64 -1.10 30.48
CA ILE A 85 13.42 -1.16 29.66
C ILE A 85 13.29 -2.45 28.84
N VAL A 86 14.38 -3.06 28.36
CA VAL A 86 14.31 -4.25 27.50
C VAL A 86 13.54 -5.41 28.16
N PRO A 87 13.73 -5.72 29.46
CA PRO A 87 12.96 -6.77 30.12
C PRO A 87 11.44 -6.58 30.09
N SER A 88 10.92 -5.35 30.05
CA SER A 88 9.47 -5.09 30.01
C SER A 88 8.91 -5.15 28.59
N ILE A 89 9.69 -4.74 27.58
CA ILE A 89 9.18 -4.59 26.20
C ILE A 89 9.56 -5.74 25.26
N HIS A 90 10.57 -6.58 25.57
CA HIS A 90 11.11 -7.53 24.59
C HIS A 90 10.07 -8.57 24.11
N LYS A 91 9.04 -8.85 24.91
CA LYS A 91 7.96 -9.78 24.53
C LYS A 91 6.91 -9.14 23.62
N LEU A 92 6.85 -7.81 23.53
CA LEU A 92 5.84 -7.11 22.75
C LEU A 92 6.07 -7.33 21.25
N ARG A 93 5.06 -7.79 20.52
CA ARG A 93 5.13 -8.10 19.09
C ARG A 93 5.57 -6.90 18.26
N GLN A 94 5.05 -5.72 18.59
CA GLN A 94 5.36 -4.49 17.86
C GLN A 94 6.84 -4.13 17.95
N VAL A 95 7.59 -4.59 18.96
CA VAL A 95 9.05 -4.43 19.01
C VAL A 95 9.70 -5.55 18.22
N ILE A 96 10.39 -5.21 17.12
CA ILE A 96 11.02 -6.19 16.23
C ILE A 96 12.55 -6.23 16.33
N ALA A 97 13.17 -5.11 16.70
CA ALA A 97 14.61 -5.04 16.84
C ALA A 97 14.99 -3.98 17.88
N ILE A 98 16.01 -4.30 18.66
CA ILE A 98 16.59 -3.42 19.66
C ILE A 98 18.10 -3.35 19.41
N TYR A 99 18.62 -2.14 19.33
CA TYR A 99 20.03 -1.83 19.16
C TYR A 99 20.52 -1.09 20.40
N VAL A 100 21.56 -1.62 21.03
CA VAL A 100 22.18 -0.99 22.19
C VAL A 100 23.37 -0.18 21.70
N TYR A 101 23.26 1.15 21.75
CA TYR A 101 24.32 2.08 21.37
C TYR A 101 25.07 2.57 22.61
N CYS A 102 26.29 2.07 22.83
CA CYS A 102 27.07 2.41 24.02
C CYS A 102 28.58 2.17 23.86
N MET A 103 29.39 2.94 24.58
CA MET A 103 30.85 2.78 24.60
C MET A 103 31.31 1.47 25.26
N ASP A 104 30.64 1.04 26.32
CA ASP A 104 30.99 -0.19 27.06
C ASP A 104 30.30 -1.42 26.44
N LYS A 105 30.86 -1.89 25.33
CA LYS A 105 30.33 -3.04 24.58
C LYS A 105 30.30 -4.33 25.41
N THR A 106 31.42 -4.68 26.04
CA THR A 106 31.61 -5.98 26.70
C THR A 106 30.63 -6.20 27.86
N SER A 107 30.41 -5.17 28.69
CA SER A 107 29.45 -5.24 29.81
C SER A 107 28.02 -5.40 29.32
N ASN A 108 27.66 -4.73 28.22
CA ASN A 108 26.29 -4.73 27.71
C ASN A 108 25.95 -5.96 26.87
N GLU A 109 26.93 -6.58 26.23
CA GLU A 109 26.74 -7.85 25.53
C GLU A 109 26.26 -8.99 26.45
N GLN A 110 26.75 -9.02 27.70
CA GLN A 110 26.41 -10.09 28.65
C GLN A 110 24.92 -10.17 28.95
N TRP A 111 24.24 -9.03 29.09
CA TRP A 111 22.79 -9.00 29.32
C TRP A 111 22.02 -9.01 28.01
N ALA A 112 22.52 -8.36 26.95
CA ALA A 112 21.87 -8.30 25.64
C ALA A 112 21.63 -9.70 25.06
N ARG A 113 22.59 -10.62 25.18
CA ARG A 113 22.48 -12.01 24.69
C ARG A 113 21.31 -12.80 25.28
N LYS A 114 20.73 -12.34 26.40
CA LYS A 114 19.55 -12.97 27.02
C LYS A 114 18.26 -12.66 26.27
N PHE A 115 18.27 -11.64 25.40
CA PHE A 115 17.08 -11.12 24.73
C PHE A 115 17.26 -11.26 23.20
N PRO A 116 16.55 -12.18 22.54
CA PRO A 116 16.74 -12.45 21.11
C PRO A 116 16.49 -11.23 20.19
N LYS A 117 15.59 -10.33 20.61
CA LYS A 117 15.29 -9.09 19.88
C LYS A 117 16.39 -8.03 19.97
N VAL A 118 17.37 -8.21 20.85
CA VAL A 118 18.55 -7.33 20.89
C VAL A 118 19.53 -7.79 19.82
N LYS A 119 19.53 -7.10 18.68
CA LYS A 119 20.26 -7.50 17.47
C LYS A 119 21.75 -7.21 17.57
N ALA A 120 22.12 -6.11 18.24
CA ALA A 120 23.52 -5.73 18.37
C ALA A 120 23.76 -4.80 19.55
N VAL A 121 24.97 -4.91 20.12
CA VAL A 121 25.59 -3.88 20.94
C VAL A 121 26.66 -3.21 20.10
N VAL A 122 26.48 -1.91 19.87
CA VAL A 122 27.24 -1.13 18.89
C VAL A 122 27.89 0.07 19.58
N VAL A 123 29.14 0.34 19.19
CA VAL A 123 29.92 1.49 19.68
C VAL A 123 29.95 2.59 18.62
N GLU A 124 30.13 2.21 17.36
CA GLU A 124 30.29 3.15 16.24
C GLU A 124 28.96 3.45 15.56
N LEU A 125 28.72 4.74 15.29
CA LEU A 125 27.48 5.18 14.66
C LEU A 125 27.31 4.62 13.24
N ASP A 126 28.37 4.57 12.45
CA ASP A 126 28.32 4.05 11.08
C ASP A 126 27.90 2.58 11.05
N GLU A 127 28.41 1.80 12.01
CA GLU A 127 28.01 0.41 12.20
C GLU A 127 26.52 0.31 12.57
N LEU A 128 26.02 1.18 13.46
CA LEU A 128 24.62 1.20 13.87
C LEU A 128 23.70 1.46 12.68
N VAL A 129 23.96 2.53 11.93
CA VAL A 129 23.17 2.92 10.76
C VAL A 129 23.21 1.83 9.68
N SER A 130 24.39 1.25 9.41
CA SER A 130 24.53 0.18 8.42
C SER A 130 23.75 -1.08 8.82
N ARG A 131 23.79 -1.48 10.09
CA ARG A 131 23.05 -2.65 10.60
C ARG A 131 21.55 -2.41 10.54
N ILE A 132 21.07 -1.25 11.01
CA ILE A 132 19.65 -0.89 10.93
C ILE A 132 19.17 -0.92 9.48
N ARG A 133 19.96 -0.39 8.53
CA ARG A 133 19.61 -0.41 7.10
C ARG A 133 19.49 -1.82 6.54
N ALA A 134 20.47 -2.68 6.82
CA ALA A 134 20.46 -4.06 6.35
C ALA A 134 19.27 -4.85 6.92
N ASP A 135 19.05 -4.76 8.23
CA ASP A 135 17.94 -5.43 8.91
C ASP A 135 16.59 -4.88 8.46
N HIS A 136 16.48 -3.56 8.28
CA HIS A 136 15.25 -2.93 7.79
C HIS A 136 14.88 -3.41 6.39
N LYS A 137 15.87 -3.56 5.48
CA LYS A 137 15.63 -4.09 4.13
C LYS A 137 15.03 -5.50 4.18
N ILE A 138 15.57 -6.38 5.02
CA ILE A 138 15.07 -7.76 5.19
C ILE A 138 13.68 -7.74 5.84
N GLN A 139 13.52 -7.00 6.94
CA GLN A 139 12.27 -6.90 7.68
C GLN A 139 11.14 -6.36 6.81
N LYS A 140 11.41 -5.36 5.96
CA LYS A 140 10.45 -4.82 5.02
C LYS A 140 9.94 -5.89 4.04
N MET A 141 10.81 -6.75 3.53
CA MET A 141 10.40 -7.83 2.61
C MET A 141 9.49 -8.87 3.26
N ILE A 142 9.74 -9.21 4.54
CA ILE A 142 9.02 -10.29 5.25
C ILE A 142 7.82 -9.81 6.07
N GLU A 143 7.88 -8.59 6.63
CA GLU A 143 6.86 -8.05 7.54
C GLU A 143 5.81 -7.19 6.83
N GLU A 144 6.12 -6.62 5.66
CA GLU A 144 5.17 -5.77 4.93
C GLU A 144 4.01 -6.64 4.41
N PRO A 145 2.80 -6.52 4.96
CA PRO A 145 1.69 -7.33 4.51
C PRO A 145 1.20 -6.81 3.17
N PHE A 146 0.82 -7.71 2.26
CA PHE A 146 0.11 -7.35 1.05
C PHE A 146 -1.38 -7.61 1.20
N SER A 147 -2.19 -6.79 0.53
CA SER A 147 -3.65 -6.91 0.58
C SER A 147 -4.10 -8.07 -0.32
N ILE A 148 -4.83 -9.01 0.28
CA ILE A 148 -5.39 -10.16 -0.41
C ILE A 148 -6.92 -10.13 -0.28
N ASN A 149 -7.63 -10.39 -1.39
CA ASN A 149 -9.04 -10.76 -1.35
C ASN A 149 -9.20 -12.21 -1.82
N ILE A 150 -10.03 -12.98 -1.12
CA ILE A 150 -10.33 -14.37 -1.47
C ILE A 150 -11.72 -14.43 -2.09
N PHE A 151 -11.85 -15.15 -3.20
CA PHE A 151 -13.13 -15.46 -3.82
C PHE A 151 -13.49 -16.91 -3.52
N THR A 152 -14.65 -17.12 -2.90
CA THR A 152 -15.14 -18.45 -2.52
C THR A 152 -16.34 -18.84 -3.38
N ALA A 153 -16.18 -19.87 -4.21
CA ALA A 153 -17.27 -20.39 -5.04
C ALA A 153 -18.32 -21.13 -4.19
N GLY A 154 -19.61 -20.82 -4.38
CA GLY A 154 -20.73 -21.55 -3.74
C GLY A 154 -21.25 -21.01 -2.41
N THR A 155 -20.61 -20.01 -1.79
CA THR A 155 -21.16 -19.32 -0.61
C THR A 155 -21.93 -18.06 -1.02
N SER A 156 -23.19 -17.93 -0.60
CA SER A 156 -23.99 -16.71 -0.81
C SER A 156 -23.46 -15.56 0.04
N THR A 157 -22.54 -14.74 -0.47
CA THR A 157 -22.09 -13.55 0.27
C THR A 157 -21.86 -12.36 -0.65
N VAL A 158 -22.80 -11.43 -0.61
CA VAL A 158 -22.71 -10.09 -1.22
C VAL A 158 -21.46 -9.32 -0.72
N GLY A 159 -20.88 -9.71 0.43
CA GLY A 159 -19.70 -9.08 1.04
C GLY A 159 -18.34 -9.55 0.52
N VAL A 160 -17.97 -10.83 0.70
CA VAL A 160 -16.59 -11.31 0.46
C VAL A 160 -16.27 -11.40 -1.03
N ASN A 161 -17.16 -12.04 -1.80
CA ASN A 161 -17.03 -12.08 -3.26
C ASN A 161 -17.23 -10.67 -3.87
N GLY A 162 -18.02 -9.81 -3.21
CA GLY A 162 -18.17 -8.41 -3.58
C GLY A 162 -16.85 -7.65 -3.51
N LEU A 163 -16.12 -7.72 -2.38
CA LEU A 163 -14.81 -7.06 -2.23
C LEU A 163 -13.79 -7.52 -3.27
N PHE A 164 -13.74 -8.83 -3.55
CA PHE A 164 -12.90 -9.38 -4.60
C PHE A 164 -13.22 -8.71 -5.95
N VAL A 165 -14.47 -8.75 -6.37
CA VAL A 165 -14.86 -8.24 -7.69
C VAL A 165 -14.75 -6.73 -7.78
N PHE A 166 -15.21 -5.99 -6.78
CA PHE A 166 -15.09 -4.53 -6.75
C PHE A 166 -13.64 -4.06 -6.81
N SER A 167 -12.71 -4.78 -6.17
CA SER A 167 -11.29 -4.44 -6.27
C SER A 167 -10.76 -4.63 -7.69
N GLN A 168 -11.13 -5.74 -8.33
CA GLN A 168 -10.77 -6.03 -9.73
C GLN A 168 -11.28 -4.96 -10.69
N VAL A 169 -12.54 -4.57 -10.51
CA VAL A 169 -13.23 -3.55 -11.31
C VAL A 169 -12.67 -2.15 -11.04
N LEU A 170 -12.36 -1.81 -9.79
CA LEU A 170 -11.74 -0.54 -9.43
C LEU A 170 -10.36 -0.38 -10.08
N ILE A 171 -9.54 -1.42 -10.05
CA ILE A 171 -8.22 -1.43 -10.68
C ILE A 171 -8.34 -1.19 -12.18
N ASP A 172 -9.26 -1.89 -12.85
CA ASP A 172 -9.54 -1.73 -14.28
C ASP A 172 -10.03 -0.30 -14.60
N CYS A 173 -10.95 0.22 -13.79
CA CYS A 173 -11.48 1.58 -13.94
C CYS A 173 -10.36 2.63 -13.81
N LEU A 174 -9.49 2.50 -12.81
CA LEU A 174 -8.38 3.45 -12.58
C LEU A 174 -7.32 3.38 -13.67
N GLN A 175 -7.04 2.19 -14.23
CA GLN A 175 -6.08 2.04 -15.33
C GLN A 175 -6.55 2.69 -16.64
N ARG A 176 -7.87 2.73 -16.89
CA ARG A 176 -8.47 3.37 -18.07
C ARG A 176 -8.76 4.85 -17.88
N LEU A 177 -8.59 5.36 -16.65
CA LEU A 177 -8.93 6.73 -16.29
C LEU A 177 -7.74 7.66 -16.55
N LYS A 178 -7.91 8.61 -17.47
CA LYS A 178 -6.86 9.58 -17.80
C LYS A 178 -6.45 10.41 -16.57
N SER A 179 -5.15 10.67 -16.48
CA SER A 179 -4.57 11.55 -15.48
C SER A 179 -4.35 12.94 -16.02
N THR A 180 -4.54 13.94 -15.16
CA THR A 180 -4.30 15.35 -15.44
C THR A 180 -3.04 15.82 -14.71
N GLN A 181 -2.51 16.98 -15.12
CA GLN A 181 -1.39 17.61 -14.39
C GLN A 181 -1.79 18.05 -12.98
N THR A 182 -3.06 18.37 -12.76
CA THR A 182 -3.59 18.69 -11.43
C THR A 182 -3.46 17.50 -10.47
N ASP A 183 -3.74 16.28 -10.95
CA ASP A 183 -3.59 15.07 -10.14
C ASP A 183 -2.13 14.82 -9.74
N LYS A 184 -1.18 15.04 -10.67
CA LYS A 184 0.26 14.94 -10.37
C LYS A 184 0.66 15.94 -9.28
N ARG A 185 0.24 17.21 -9.39
CA ARG A 185 0.56 18.24 -8.39
C ARG A 185 -0.01 17.89 -7.02
N GLU A 186 -1.26 17.44 -6.97
CA GLU A 186 -1.90 17.00 -5.72
C GLU A 186 -1.13 15.85 -5.05
N LEU A 187 -0.63 14.87 -5.83
CA LEU A 187 0.24 13.82 -5.30
C LEU A 187 1.54 14.36 -4.72
N ILE A 188 2.19 15.26 -5.45
CA ILE A 188 3.47 15.86 -5.06
C ILE A 188 3.30 16.69 -3.79
N ASP A 189 2.26 17.52 -3.70
CA ASP A 189 1.98 18.34 -2.53
C ASP A 189 1.64 17.47 -1.31
N TYR A 190 0.87 16.41 -1.51
CA TYR A 190 0.62 15.41 -0.47
C TYR A 190 1.93 14.81 0.05
N CYS A 191 2.80 14.34 -0.84
CA CYS A 191 4.07 13.74 -0.44
C CYS A 191 4.99 14.76 0.25
N LYS A 192 5.07 16.02 -0.22
CA LYS A 192 5.83 17.09 0.44
C LYS A 192 5.37 17.32 1.88
N GLN A 193 4.06 17.30 2.13
CA GLN A 193 3.52 17.46 3.48
C GLN A 193 3.88 16.28 4.38
N GLN A 194 3.86 15.05 3.85
CA GLN A 194 4.16 13.83 4.60
C GLN A 194 5.65 13.67 4.94
N TYR A 195 6.53 14.08 4.03
CA TYR A 195 7.99 13.98 4.18
C TYR A 195 8.65 15.33 4.53
N LYS A 196 7.88 16.30 5.05
CA LYS A 196 8.35 17.68 5.32
C LYS A 196 9.63 17.79 6.16
N ASP A 197 9.86 16.81 7.04
CA ASP A 197 11.02 16.77 7.95
C ASP A 197 12.15 15.86 7.42
N ASN A 198 11.99 15.28 6.22
CA ASN A 198 12.93 14.34 5.61
C ASN A 198 13.51 14.90 4.30
N ASN A 199 14.63 15.61 4.42
CA ASN A 199 15.31 16.27 3.30
C ASN A 199 15.72 15.31 2.17
N ILE A 200 16.02 14.04 2.49
CA ILE A 200 16.43 13.05 1.49
C ILE A 200 15.23 12.67 0.62
N GLU A 201 14.08 12.40 1.24
CA GLU A 201 12.86 12.10 0.47
C GLU A 201 12.33 13.32 -0.29
N LEU A 202 12.48 14.53 0.27
CA LEU A 202 12.17 15.77 -0.46
C LEU A 202 13.06 15.93 -1.69
N SER A 203 14.36 15.60 -1.59
CA SER A 203 15.27 15.59 -2.74
C SER A 203 14.87 14.54 -3.79
N HIS A 204 14.48 13.34 -3.38
CA HIS A 204 13.96 12.31 -4.30
C HIS A 204 12.68 12.76 -5.00
N LEU A 205 11.81 13.47 -4.29
CA LEU A 205 10.57 14.01 -4.82
C LEU A 205 10.83 15.14 -5.83
N ASP A 206 11.78 16.03 -5.56
CA ASP A 206 12.20 17.06 -6.52
C ASP A 206 12.86 16.46 -7.77
N GLU A 207 13.66 15.41 -7.60
CA GLU A 207 14.23 14.63 -8.70
C GLU A 207 13.14 13.99 -9.55
N PHE A 208 12.16 13.36 -8.91
CA PHE A 208 11.02 12.72 -9.55
C PHE A 208 10.17 13.74 -10.33
N ASP A 209 9.84 14.89 -9.75
CA ASP A 209 8.99 15.87 -10.42
C ASP A 209 9.64 16.39 -11.73
N LYS A 210 10.96 16.56 -11.73
CA LYS A 210 11.74 17.08 -12.86
C LYS A 210 12.09 16.04 -13.92
N HIS A 211 12.44 14.81 -13.51
CA HIS A 211 13.07 13.81 -14.40
C HIS A 211 12.24 12.54 -14.61
N TYR A 212 11.03 12.46 -14.05
CA TYR A 212 10.16 11.31 -14.26
C TYR A 212 9.87 11.06 -15.75
N SER A 213 9.93 9.79 -16.16
CA SER A 213 9.43 9.36 -17.47
C SER A 213 8.75 7.99 -17.37
N PRO A 214 7.76 7.67 -18.22
CA PRO A 214 7.13 6.34 -18.23
C PRO A 214 8.11 5.17 -18.44
N LYS A 215 9.33 5.43 -18.96
CA LYS A 215 10.35 4.41 -19.21
C LYS A 215 11.13 4.02 -17.96
N ASN A 216 11.26 4.90 -16.96
CA ASN A 216 12.02 4.65 -15.73
C ASN A 216 11.14 4.34 -14.52
N ILE A 217 9.84 4.09 -14.72
CA ILE A 217 8.89 3.83 -13.63
C ILE A 217 9.24 2.60 -12.79
N LEU A 218 9.74 1.52 -13.42
CA LEU A 218 10.17 0.32 -12.68
C LEU A 218 11.34 0.62 -11.74
N TRP A 219 12.28 1.45 -12.18
CA TRP A 219 13.39 1.88 -11.34
C TRP A 219 12.88 2.69 -10.15
N TRP A 220 11.98 3.66 -10.37
CA TRP A 220 11.35 4.42 -9.28
C TRP A 220 10.56 3.56 -8.31
N TYR A 221 9.89 2.51 -8.81
CA TYR A 221 9.19 1.56 -7.96
C TYR A 221 10.17 0.74 -7.12
N THR A 222 11.27 0.25 -7.68
CA THR A 222 12.24 -0.55 -6.90
C THR A 222 13.14 0.29 -6.02
N ARG A 223 13.26 1.60 -6.30
CA ARG A 223 14.12 2.51 -5.56
C ARG A 223 13.63 2.72 -4.14
N GLU A 224 14.54 2.73 -3.17
CA GLU A 224 14.24 3.10 -1.79
C GLU A 224 13.91 4.61 -1.67
N SER A 225 12.67 4.97 -2.01
CA SER A 225 12.19 6.35 -2.05
C SER A 225 10.72 6.47 -1.64
N PHE A 226 10.25 7.70 -1.51
CA PHE A 226 8.85 8.06 -1.28
C PHE A 226 7.90 7.31 -2.23
N PHE A 227 8.31 7.03 -3.48
CA PHE A 227 7.44 6.42 -4.48
C PHE A 227 7.02 5.01 -4.06
N TYR A 228 7.98 4.11 -3.81
CA TYR A 228 7.69 2.77 -3.29
C TYR A 228 6.89 2.84 -1.98
N LYS A 229 7.37 3.67 -1.03
CA LYS A 229 6.83 3.74 0.33
C LYS A 229 5.36 4.16 0.31
N THR A 230 5.05 5.23 -0.41
CA THR A 230 3.72 5.83 -0.46
C THR A 230 2.74 5.00 -1.27
N LEU A 231 3.17 4.43 -2.40
CA LEU A 231 2.32 3.59 -3.24
C LEU A 231 1.95 2.27 -2.53
N ASN A 232 2.93 1.54 -2.00
CA ASN A 232 2.63 0.27 -1.31
C ASN A 232 1.83 0.49 -0.03
N ALA A 233 2.03 1.62 0.66
CA ALA A 233 1.15 2.04 1.75
C ALA A 233 -0.29 2.24 1.31
N ALA A 234 -0.51 2.98 0.22
CA ALA A 234 -1.84 3.24 -0.32
C ALA A 234 -2.58 1.95 -0.69
N LEU A 235 -1.86 1.01 -1.31
CA LEU A 235 -2.40 -0.30 -1.71
C LEU A 235 -2.72 -1.17 -0.48
N ARG A 236 -1.85 -1.18 0.54
CA ARG A 236 -2.07 -1.92 1.79
C ARG A 236 -3.25 -1.39 2.60
N THR A 237 -3.40 -0.07 2.70
CA THR A 237 -4.52 0.57 3.44
C THR A 237 -5.77 0.74 2.60
N GLN A 238 -5.73 0.34 1.31
CA GLN A 238 -6.81 0.57 0.35
C GLN A 238 -7.24 2.05 0.29
N ASN A 239 -6.28 2.97 0.40
CA ASN A 239 -6.54 4.41 0.24
C ASN A 239 -6.82 4.71 -1.23
N ILE A 240 -8.09 4.57 -1.62
CA ILE A 240 -8.58 4.73 -2.98
C ILE A 240 -8.17 6.09 -3.57
N HIS A 241 -8.21 7.16 -2.76
CA HIS A 241 -7.88 8.49 -3.24
C HIS A 241 -6.40 8.60 -3.63
N LEU A 242 -5.50 8.07 -2.80
CA LEU A 242 -4.07 8.05 -3.09
C LEU A 242 -3.75 7.10 -4.27
N ILE A 243 -4.40 5.94 -4.37
CA ILE A 243 -4.29 5.04 -5.53
C ILE A 243 -4.76 5.77 -6.81
N PHE A 244 -5.84 6.55 -6.74
CA PHE A 244 -6.29 7.39 -7.85
C PHE A 244 -5.22 8.39 -8.25
N LEU A 245 -4.54 9.06 -7.32
CA LEU A 245 -3.45 9.98 -7.64
C LEU A 245 -2.26 9.25 -8.29
N PHE A 246 -2.02 7.97 -7.92
CA PHE A 246 -1.00 7.13 -8.53
C PHE A 246 -1.40 6.48 -9.86
N ARG A 247 -2.64 6.60 -10.32
CA ARG A 247 -3.19 5.79 -11.43
C ARG A 247 -2.40 5.88 -12.74
N ALA A 248 -1.87 7.05 -13.07
CA ALA A 248 -1.03 7.24 -14.25
C ALA A 248 0.25 6.40 -14.18
N PHE A 249 0.89 6.39 -13.02
CA PHE A 249 2.12 5.63 -12.77
C PHE A 249 1.85 4.13 -12.71
N ILE A 250 0.70 3.72 -12.16
CA ILE A 250 0.23 2.33 -12.21
C ILE A 250 0.01 1.89 -13.67
N PHE A 251 -0.55 2.75 -14.52
CA PHE A 251 -0.70 2.50 -15.95
C PHE A 251 0.67 2.41 -16.66
N ASP A 252 1.62 3.28 -16.33
CA ASP A 252 2.97 3.22 -16.87
C ASP A 252 3.69 1.92 -16.45
N MET A 253 3.53 1.47 -15.19
CA MET A 253 4.01 0.18 -14.69
C MET A 253 3.41 -0.96 -15.53
N HIS A 254 2.10 -0.95 -15.74
CA HIS A 254 1.43 -1.93 -16.59
C HIS A 254 2.06 -1.99 -17.99
N CYS A 255 2.30 -0.84 -18.61
CA CYS A 255 2.91 -0.75 -19.93
C CYS A 255 4.33 -1.34 -19.96
N GLN A 256 5.17 -1.03 -18.95
CA GLN A 256 6.52 -1.60 -18.87
C GLN A 256 6.49 -3.11 -18.61
N LEU A 257 5.63 -3.59 -17.70
CA LEU A 257 5.50 -5.03 -17.43
C LEU A 257 5.02 -5.78 -18.68
N LYS A 258 4.06 -5.22 -19.42
CA LYS A 258 3.60 -5.81 -20.69
C LYS A 258 4.71 -5.85 -21.74
N LYS A 259 5.57 -4.82 -21.79
CA LYS A 259 6.72 -4.75 -22.70
C LYS A 259 7.78 -5.82 -22.39
N TYR A 260 8.04 -6.07 -21.10
CA TYR A 260 9.05 -7.03 -20.64
C TYR A 260 8.45 -8.37 -20.19
N GLN A 261 7.23 -8.66 -20.65
CA GLN A 261 6.48 -9.85 -20.29
C GLN A 261 7.31 -11.13 -20.49
N VAL A 262 7.34 -11.98 -19.47
CA VAL A 262 8.06 -13.26 -19.57
C VAL A 262 7.36 -14.16 -20.59
N LYS A 263 8.15 -14.88 -21.40
CA LYS A 263 7.65 -15.68 -22.54
C LYS A 263 7.46 -17.16 -22.23
N HIS A 264 8.05 -17.65 -21.14
CA HIS A 264 8.01 -19.06 -20.77
C HIS A 264 7.41 -19.25 -19.37
N PRO A 265 6.75 -20.38 -19.10
CA PRO A 265 6.33 -20.72 -17.76
C PRO A 265 7.52 -20.76 -16.81
N LEU A 266 7.31 -20.27 -15.60
CA LEU A 266 8.35 -20.20 -14.58
C LEU A 266 7.77 -20.41 -13.19
N GLN A 267 8.66 -20.71 -12.23
CA GLN A 267 8.35 -20.83 -10.83
C GLN A 267 9.06 -19.74 -10.04
N VAL A 268 8.31 -19.03 -9.21
CA VAL A 268 8.82 -17.92 -8.39
C VAL A 268 8.44 -18.09 -6.94
N TYR A 269 9.22 -17.43 -6.09
CA TYR A 269 9.22 -17.60 -4.66
C TYR A 269 9.12 -16.25 -3.96
N ARG A 270 8.33 -16.19 -2.90
CA ARG A 270 8.29 -15.03 -1.99
C ARG A 270 8.15 -15.50 -0.56
N SER A 271 8.96 -14.92 0.31
CA SER A 271 8.93 -15.19 1.74
C SER A 271 8.10 -14.14 2.48
N GLN A 272 7.37 -14.57 3.50
CA GLN A 272 6.60 -13.66 4.35
C GLN A 272 6.38 -14.26 5.75
N MET A 273 6.27 -13.39 6.76
CA MET A 273 5.74 -13.74 8.07
C MET A 273 4.24 -13.42 8.08
N ILE A 274 3.39 -14.42 8.33
CA ILE A 274 1.94 -14.22 8.46
C ILE A 274 1.44 -14.66 9.83
N SER A 275 0.31 -14.13 10.26
CA SER A 275 -0.29 -14.55 11.52
C SER A 275 -0.83 -15.98 11.44
N SER A 276 -0.86 -16.67 12.58
CA SER A 276 -1.45 -18.00 12.66
C SER A 276 -2.93 -18.03 12.21
N ASP A 277 -3.67 -16.92 12.35
CA ASP A 277 -5.05 -16.81 11.90
C ASP A 277 -5.18 -16.60 10.38
N GLU A 278 -4.30 -15.79 9.78
CA GLU A 278 -4.19 -15.69 8.31
C GLU A 278 -3.82 -17.05 7.70
N LEU A 279 -2.89 -17.78 8.32
CA LEU A 279 -2.52 -19.13 7.88
C LEU A 279 -3.70 -20.11 7.97
N LYS A 280 -4.48 -20.09 9.06
CA LYS A 280 -5.70 -20.91 9.20
C LYS A 280 -6.71 -20.57 8.11
N THR A 281 -6.89 -19.29 7.80
CA THR A 281 -7.79 -18.83 6.74
C THR A 281 -7.34 -19.36 5.39
N LEU A 282 -6.04 -19.26 5.07
CA LEU A 282 -5.49 -19.79 3.82
C LEU A 282 -5.68 -21.31 3.72
N LYS A 283 -5.47 -22.06 4.81
CA LYS A 283 -5.71 -23.52 4.85
C LYS A 283 -7.16 -23.90 4.53
N GLN A 284 -8.12 -23.07 4.94
CA GLN A 284 -9.55 -23.29 4.67
C GLN A 284 -9.95 -22.92 3.23
N CYS A 285 -9.13 -22.13 2.54
CA CYS A 285 -9.41 -21.63 1.19
C CYS A 285 -8.65 -22.39 0.09
N CYS A 286 -8.19 -23.62 0.35
CA CYS A 286 -7.60 -24.46 -0.69
C CYS A 286 -8.56 -24.62 -1.88
N ASP A 287 -7.99 -24.62 -3.09
CA ASP A 287 -8.65 -24.60 -4.39
C ASP A 287 -9.46 -23.34 -4.75
N GLN A 288 -9.52 -22.33 -3.86
CA GLN A 288 -10.17 -21.04 -4.12
C GLN A 288 -9.24 -20.04 -4.84
N PHE A 289 -9.83 -18.93 -5.31
CA PHE A 289 -9.10 -17.86 -5.97
C PHE A 289 -8.70 -16.75 -5.00
N ILE A 290 -7.49 -16.24 -5.20
CA ILE A 290 -6.84 -15.23 -4.37
C ILE A 290 -6.43 -14.09 -5.30
N SER A 291 -6.92 -12.88 -5.05
CA SER A 291 -6.50 -11.66 -5.71
C SER A 291 -5.51 -10.92 -4.83
N VAL A 292 -4.33 -10.60 -5.36
CA VAL A 292 -3.34 -9.76 -4.68
C VAL A 292 -3.54 -8.31 -5.13
N ASN A 293 -4.02 -7.44 -4.24
CA ASN A 293 -4.34 -6.03 -4.54
C ASN A 293 -3.15 -5.08 -4.36
N SER A 294 -1.94 -5.61 -4.37
CA SER A 294 -0.70 -4.84 -4.47
C SER A 294 0.15 -5.37 -5.62
N PHE A 295 1.21 -4.66 -5.99
CA PHE A 295 2.26 -5.27 -6.79
C PHE A 295 2.89 -6.42 -6.01
N PHE A 296 3.15 -7.53 -6.68
CA PHE A 296 3.64 -8.74 -6.05
C PHE A 296 5.05 -9.03 -6.53
N SER A 297 6.02 -8.61 -5.72
CA SER A 297 7.44 -8.82 -5.98
C SER A 297 7.85 -10.23 -5.52
N THR A 298 8.55 -10.96 -6.39
CA THR A 298 8.94 -12.36 -6.18
C THR A 298 10.34 -12.58 -6.76
N SER A 299 11.04 -13.63 -6.34
CA SER A 299 12.35 -14.01 -6.90
C SER A 299 12.27 -15.36 -7.60
N THR A 300 13.07 -15.55 -8.64
CA THR A 300 13.28 -16.88 -9.24
C THR A 300 14.21 -17.76 -8.40
N ASP A 301 14.97 -17.18 -7.47
CA ASP A 301 15.87 -17.91 -6.59
C ASP A 301 15.19 -18.30 -5.26
N LYS A 302 14.89 -19.59 -5.14
CA LYS A 302 14.32 -20.20 -3.92
C LYS A 302 15.22 -20.05 -2.70
N GLN A 303 16.54 -20.17 -2.86
CA GLN A 303 17.49 -20.09 -1.75
C GLN A 303 17.59 -18.67 -1.22
N GLN A 304 17.61 -17.69 -2.11
CA GLN A 304 17.55 -16.27 -1.75
C GLN A 304 16.25 -15.97 -0.98
N ALA A 305 15.09 -16.41 -1.47
CA ALA A 305 13.83 -16.23 -0.77
C ALA A 305 13.85 -16.86 0.64
N LEU A 306 14.31 -18.11 0.76
CA LEU A 306 14.40 -18.81 2.04
C LEU A 306 15.39 -18.16 3.01
N SER A 307 16.46 -17.52 2.51
CA SER A 307 17.46 -16.84 3.35
C SER A 307 16.85 -15.77 4.25
N PHE A 308 15.75 -15.13 3.81
CA PHE A 308 15.04 -14.10 4.57
C PHE A 308 14.25 -14.67 5.77
N LEU A 309 13.91 -15.97 5.75
CA LEU A 309 13.16 -16.64 6.82
C LEU A 309 14.06 -17.31 7.85
N LYS A 310 15.38 -17.34 7.64
CA LYS A 310 16.36 -17.94 8.56
C LYS A 310 16.63 -17.05 9.78
N THR A 311 15.60 -16.43 10.34
CA THR A 311 15.69 -15.70 11.61
C THR A 311 15.38 -16.66 12.76
N PRO A 312 16.27 -16.78 13.76
CA PRO A 312 16.12 -17.72 14.87
C PRO A 312 15.05 -17.30 15.91
N ASP A 313 14.29 -16.23 15.65
CA ASP A 313 13.36 -15.67 16.62
C ASP A 313 11.98 -16.32 16.46
N VAL A 314 11.65 -17.22 17.38
CA VAL A 314 10.26 -17.65 17.58
C VAL A 314 9.48 -16.45 18.10
N ILE A 315 8.83 -15.73 17.19
CA ILE A 315 7.88 -14.66 17.53
C ILE A 315 6.52 -15.34 17.72
N ASP A 316 5.98 -15.27 18.94
CA ASP A 316 4.65 -15.81 19.25
C ASP A 316 3.60 -15.30 18.24
N ASN A 317 2.80 -16.22 17.68
CA ASN A 317 1.70 -16.00 16.72
C ASN A 317 2.07 -15.59 15.28
N LEU A 318 3.33 -15.73 14.86
CA LEU A 318 3.73 -15.60 13.45
C LEU A 318 4.32 -16.90 12.91
N GLU A 319 3.97 -17.20 11.68
CA GLU A 319 4.38 -18.41 10.97
C GLU A 319 5.19 -18.00 9.73
N PRO A 320 6.41 -18.52 9.56
CA PRO A 320 7.19 -18.29 8.34
C PRO A 320 6.55 -19.05 7.17
N VAL A 321 6.29 -18.32 6.10
CA VAL A 321 5.65 -18.85 4.89
C VAL A 321 6.51 -18.57 3.67
N LEU A 322 6.63 -19.59 2.82
CA LEU A 322 7.13 -19.47 1.47
C LEU A 322 5.97 -19.65 0.47
N PHE A 323 5.68 -18.60 -0.29
CA PHE A 323 4.82 -18.69 -1.46
C PHE A 323 5.59 -19.28 -2.62
N GLU A 324 5.07 -20.35 -3.20
CA GLU A 324 5.61 -21.03 -4.38
C GLU A 324 4.58 -20.90 -5.51
N ILE A 325 4.91 -20.08 -6.51
CA ILE A 325 3.97 -19.62 -7.52
C ILE A 325 4.37 -20.18 -8.87
N THR A 326 3.49 -20.96 -9.48
CA THR A 326 3.64 -21.38 -10.88
C THR A 326 2.97 -20.36 -11.79
N ALA A 327 3.75 -19.67 -12.60
CA ALA A 327 3.27 -18.61 -13.49
C ALA A 327 3.46 -19.02 -14.95
N ASN A 328 2.34 -19.20 -15.67
CA ASN A 328 2.35 -19.46 -17.10
C ASN A 328 1.93 -18.19 -17.86
N PRO A 329 2.79 -17.59 -18.68
CA PRO A 329 2.42 -16.36 -19.38
C PRO A 329 1.32 -16.54 -20.43
N LYS A 330 1.07 -17.77 -20.89
CA LYS A 330 0.02 -18.06 -21.89
C LYS A 330 -1.40 -17.85 -21.37
N VAL A 331 -1.61 -17.91 -20.06
CA VAL A 331 -2.95 -17.70 -19.47
C VAL A 331 -3.26 -16.22 -19.25
N ILE A 332 -2.26 -15.34 -19.36
CA ILE A 332 -2.44 -13.91 -19.10
C ILE A 332 -3.13 -13.24 -20.29
N THR A 333 -4.23 -12.56 -20.00
CA THR A 333 -4.90 -11.70 -20.96
C THR A 333 -4.78 -10.22 -20.60
N THR A 334 -4.89 -9.87 -19.31
CA THR A 334 -4.97 -8.47 -18.86
C THR A 334 -3.85 -8.04 -17.91
N LYS A 335 -3.39 -8.89 -16.99
CA LYS A 335 -2.45 -8.50 -15.93
C LYS A 335 -1.04 -9.06 -16.14
N PRO A 336 -0.12 -8.25 -16.70
CA PRO A 336 1.21 -8.73 -17.03
C PRO A 336 2.07 -9.01 -15.79
N PHE A 337 3.11 -9.81 -15.99
CA PHE A 337 4.23 -9.95 -15.06
C PHE A 337 5.54 -10.04 -15.84
N ALA A 338 6.61 -9.47 -15.29
CA ALA A 338 7.87 -9.36 -16.00
C ALA A 338 9.06 -9.60 -15.08
N ASP A 339 10.17 -10.03 -15.67
CA ASP A 339 11.49 -9.90 -15.07
C ASP A 339 11.90 -8.43 -15.14
N ILE A 340 12.03 -7.80 -13.98
CA ILE A 340 12.37 -6.39 -13.85
C ILE A 340 13.82 -6.17 -13.43
N SER A 341 14.61 -7.23 -13.26
CA SER A 341 16.03 -7.15 -12.88
C SER A 341 16.85 -6.18 -13.75
N PRO A 342 16.66 -6.09 -15.08
CA PRO A 342 17.41 -5.13 -15.91
C PRO A 342 17.01 -3.67 -15.72
N HIS A 343 15.89 -3.41 -15.02
CA HIS A 343 15.27 -2.10 -14.89
C HIS A 343 15.03 -1.71 -13.43
N SER A 344 15.49 -2.52 -12.48
CA SER A 344 15.40 -2.27 -11.05
C SER A 344 16.63 -1.52 -10.54
N GLU A 345 16.51 -0.89 -9.36
CA GLU A 345 17.66 -0.38 -8.59
C GLU A 345 18.56 -1.54 -8.11
N PHE A 346 18.01 -2.76 -7.99
CA PHE A 346 18.72 -3.95 -7.52
C PHE A 346 18.71 -5.07 -8.56
N PRO A 347 19.57 -5.01 -9.61
CA PRO A 347 19.59 -6.03 -10.66
C PRO A 347 19.94 -7.46 -10.19
N GLY A 348 20.60 -7.59 -9.03
CA GLY A 348 21.01 -8.88 -8.46
C GLY A 348 19.91 -9.65 -7.74
N GLU A 349 18.68 -9.12 -7.65
CA GLU A 349 17.58 -9.76 -6.91
C GLU A 349 16.74 -10.72 -7.77
N SER A 350 17.02 -10.84 -9.07
CA SER A 350 16.31 -11.72 -10.00
C SER A 350 14.78 -11.59 -9.86
N GLU A 351 14.34 -10.32 -9.77
CA GLU A 351 13.00 -9.93 -9.34
C GLU A 351 11.99 -10.08 -10.49
N ILE A 352 10.96 -10.89 -10.24
CA ILE A 352 9.76 -10.99 -11.06
C ILE A 352 8.64 -10.22 -10.38
N LEU A 353 8.10 -9.21 -11.06
CA LEU A 353 7.03 -8.35 -10.56
C LEU A 353 5.72 -8.67 -11.26
N PHE A 354 4.68 -9.02 -10.49
CA PHE A 354 3.32 -9.16 -11.00
C PHE A 354 2.53 -7.87 -10.85
N MET A 355 1.70 -7.57 -11.87
CA MET A 355 0.79 -6.45 -11.84
C MET A 355 -0.21 -6.57 -10.69
N LEU A 356 -0.56 -5.43 -10.08
CA LEU A 356 -1.57 -5.38 -9.03
C LEU A 356 -2.93 -5.91 -9.52
N GLY A 357 -3.62 -6.66 -8.66
CA GLY A 357 -4.86 -7.37 -8.95
C GLY A 357 -4.66 -8.73 -9.62
N SER A 358 -3.43 -9.23 -9.73
CA SER A 358 -3.17 -10.58 -10.25
C SER A 358 -3.92 -11.64 -9.42
N ILE A 359 -4.48 -12.62 -10.12
CA ILE A 359 -5.33 -13.66 -9.53
C ILE A 359 -4.56 -14.98 -9.54
N PHE A 360 -4.58 -15.67 -8.41
CA PHE A 360 -3.93 -16.95 -8.21
C PHE A 360 -4.92 -17.95 -7.65
N ARG A 361 -4.82 -19.21 -8.07
CA ARG A 361 -5.54 -20.31 -7.43
C ARG A 361 -4.66 -20.96 -6.39
N LEU A 362 -5.14 -21.01 -5.16
CA LEU A 362 -4.45 -21.67 -4.06
C LEU A 362 -4.57 -23.19 -4.23
N LYS A 363 -3.44 -23.91 -4.28
CA LYS A 363 -3.42 -25.37 -4.48
C LYS A 363 -3.31 -26.12 -3.17
N SER A 364 -2.35 -25.75 -2.33
CA SER A 364 -2.16 -26.41 -1.04
C SER A 364 -1.35 -25.55 -0.10
N VAL A 365 -1.55 -25.79 1.20
CA VAL A 365 -0.78 -25.18 2.28
C VAL A 365 -0.21 -26.31 3.13
N ASN A 366 1.07 -26.61 2.90
CA ASN A 366 1.75 -27.75 3.53
C ASN A 366 2.95 -27.29 4.35
N ARG A 367 3.36 -28.10 5.32
CA ARG A 367 4.60 -27.85 6.06
C ARG A 367 5.78 -28.48 5.33
N SER A 368 6.91 -27.79 5.24
CA SER A 368 8.13 -28.32 4.62
C SER A 368 8.65 -29.54 5.39
N SER A 369 9.41 -30.42 4.72
CA SER A 369 9.99 -31.65 5.31
C SER A 369 10.83 -31.41 6.56
N ASP A 370 11.42 -30.21 6.66
CA ASP A 370 12.29 -29.82 7.77
C ASP A 370 11.50 -29.11 8.90
N ASP A 371 10.17 -29.08 8.82
CA ASP A 371 9.20 -28.47 9.74
C ASP A 371 9.39 -26.97 10.07
N GLN A 372 10.32 -26.28 9.42
CA GLN A 372 10.62 -24.88 9.73
C GLN A 372 9.76 -23.85 9.01
N VAL A 373 9.16 -24.18 7.85
CA VAL A 373 8.45 -23.21 6.99
C VAL A 373 7.19 -23.83 6.39
N TRP A 374 6.11 -23.05 6.32
CA TRP A 374 4.91 -23.41 5.58
C TRP A 374 5.07 -23.05 4.10
N VAL A 375 4.81 -24.00 3.21
CA VAL A 375 4.84 -23.81 1.76
C VAL A 375 3.41 -23.65 1.26
N ILE A 376 3.14 -22.47 0.68
CA ILE A 376 1.87 -22.13 0.05
C ILE A 376 2.03 -22.21 -1.46
N GLN A 377 1.45 -23.24 -2.06
CA GLN A 377 1.53 -23.45 -3.49
C GLN A 377 0.35 -22.78 -4.19
N MET A 378 0.64 -21.96 -5.19
CA MET A 378 -0.39 -21.29 -5.99
C MET A 378 -0.04 -21.28 -7.48
N THR A 379 -1.06 -21.15 -8.31
CA THR A 379 -0.92 -21.07 -9.77
C THR A 379 -1.55 -19.79 -10.27
N LEU A 380 -0.83 -19.05 -11.14
CA LEU A 380 -1.40 -17.87 -11.78
C LEU A 380 -2.59 -18.26 -12.65
N CYS A 381 -3.68 -17.52 -12.50
CA CYS A 381 -4.95 -17.76 -13.18
C CYS A 381 -5.35 -16.59 -14.08
N SER A 382 -6.19 -16.89 -15.06
CA SER A 382 -6.79 -15.88 -15.92
C SER A 382 -8.13 -15.41 -15.37
N GLU A 383 -8.50 -14.17 -15.68
CA GLU A 383 -9.87 -13.66 -15.46
C GLU A 383 -10.90 -14.41 -16.33
N ASP A 384 -10.44 -15.09 -17.39
CA ASP A 384 -11.28 -15.84 -18.32
C ASP A 384 -11.65 -17.26 -17.84
N GLU A 385 -11.23 -17.67 -16.64
CA GLU A 385 -11.69 -18.93 -16.04
C GLU A 385 -13.20 -18.89 -15.79
N HIS A 386 -13.91 -19.97 -16.15
CA HIS A 386 -15.37 -20.01 -16.19
C HIS A 386 -16.07 -19.51 -14.91
N GLU A 387 -15.49 -19.76 -13.73
CA GLU A 387 -16.04 -19.35 -12.44
C GLU A 387 -15.94 -17.84 -12.18
N LEU A 388 -14.89 -17.18 -12.69
CA LEU A 388 -14.65 -15.74 -12.54
C LEU A 388 -15.25 -14.95 -13.69
N LYS A 389 -15.22 -15.52 -14.89
CA LYS A 389 -15.59 -14.85 -16.14
C LYS A 389 -16.98 -14.24 -16.07
N ASN A 390 -17.98 -14.99 -15.64
CA ASN A 390 -19.36 -14.51 -15.62
C ASN A 390 -19.53 -13.31 -14.65
N VAL A 391 -18.92 -13.39 -13.46
CA VAL A 391 -19.05 -12.35 -12.43
C VAL A 391 -18.28 -11.08 -12.79
N LEU A 392 -17.09 -11.22 -13.36
CA LEU A 392 -16.26 -10.09 -13.78
C LEU A 392 -16.77 -9.44 -15.07
N MET A 393 -17.29 -10.23 -16.01
CA MET A 393 -17.74 -9.72 -17.31
C MET A 393 -18.95 -8.80 -17.17
N ASP A 394 -19.93 -9.17 -16.33
CA ASP A 394 -21.14 -8.36 -16.13
C ASP A 394 -20.80 -6.97 -15.56
N MET A 395 -19.95 -6.89 -14.54
CA MET A 395 -19.56 -5.60 -13.96
C MET A 395 -18.63 -4.80 -14.88
N LYS A 396 -17.71 -5.45 -15.61
CA LYS A 396 -16.85 -4.76 -16.56
C LYS A 396 -17.64 -4.21 -17.76
N GLN A 397 -18.69 -4.90 -18.21
CA GLN A 397 -19.57 -4.39 -19.27
C GLN A 397 -20.27 -3.09 -18.87
N GLN A 398 -20.65 -2.94 -17.59
CA GLN A 398 -21.28 -1.70 -17.10
C GLN A 398 -20.34 -0.49 -17.13
N LEU A 399 -19.02 -0.71 -17.03
CA LEU A 399 -18.01 0.35 -17.18
C LEU A 399 -17.76 0.74 -18.65
N GLY A 400 -18.25 -0.05 -19.60
CA GLY A 400 -17.89 0.06 -21.02
C GLY A 400 -16.45 -0.38 -21.33
N SER A 401 -16.15 -0.55 -22.61
CA SER A 401 -14.84 -0.99 -23.11
C SER A 401 -13.86 0.16 -23.41
N GLY A 402 -14.31 1.41 -23.33
CA GLY A 402 -13.52 2.60 -23.67
C GLY A 402 -12.74 3.20 -22.51
N GLU A 403 -12.30 4.44 -22.67
CA GLU A 403 -11.74 5.23 -21.56
C GLU A 403 -12.80 5.45 -20.47
N THR A 404 -12.39 5.40 -19.21
CA THR A 404 -13.26 5.72 -18.08
C THR A 404 -13.16 7.20 -17.71
N ASP A 405 -14.16 7.67 -16.98
CA ASP A 405 -14.23 9.04 -16.48
C ASP A 405 -14.50 9.09 -14.97
N LEU A 406 -14.43 10.30 -14.40
CA LEU A 406 -14.69 10.52 -12.98
C LEU A 406 -16.14 10.17 -12.59
N ARG A 407 -17.09 10.24 -13.53
CA ARG A 407 -18.48 9.85 -13.30
C ARG A 407 -18.60 8.35 -13.06
N THR A 408 -17.93 7.57 -13.89
CA THR A 408 -17.85 6.10 -13.79
C THR A 408 -17.19 5.69 -12.49
N LEU A 409 -16.06 6.34 -12.14
CA LEU A 409 -15.40 6.13 -10.85
C LEU A 409 -16.33 6.45 -9.67
N GLY A 410 -17.02 7.61 -9.69
CA GLY A 410 -17.94 8.01 -8.63
C GLY A 410 -19.10 7.02 -8.43
N ARG A 411 -19.67 6.48 -9.52
CA ARG A 411 -20.71 5.44 -9.46
C ARG A 411 -20.20 4.15 -8.84
N LEU A 412 -19.04 3.66 -9.30
CA LEU A 412 -18.41 2.47 -8.74
C LEU A 412 -18.16 2.63 -7.24
N LEU A 413 -17.67 3.81 -6.80
CA LEU A 413 -17.47 4.10 -5.39
C LEU A 413 -18.77 4.14 -4.59
N SER A 414 -19.85 4.65 -5.18
CA SER A 414 -21.19 4.61 -4.58
C SER A 414 -21.67 3.17 -4.39
N GLU A 415 -21.46 2.29 -5.36
CA GLU A 415 -21.79 0.86 -5.26
C GLU A 415 -20.94 0.13 -4.21
N MET A 416 -19.68 0.53 -4.07
CA MET A 416 -18.78 0.08 -3.00
C MET A 416 -19.12 0.69 -1.62
N SER A 417 -20.21 1.46 -1.50
CA SER A 417 -20.60 2.19 -0.28
C SER A 417 -19.55 3.20 0.22
N LYS A 418 -18.66 3.67 -0.66
CA LYS A 418 -17.66 4.71 -0.38
C LYS A 418 -18.22 6.09 -0.75
N PHE A 419 -19.31 6.48 -0.09
CA PHE A 419 -20.12 7.64 -0.47
C PHE A 419 -19.36 8.97 -0.41
N ASP A 420 -18.53 9.20 0.61
CA ASP A 420 -17.76 10.45 0.72
C ASP A 420 -16.79 10.65 -0.45
N LEU A 421 -16.11 9.57 -0.87
CA LEU A 421 -15.22 9.60 -2.03
C LEU A 421 -16.01 9.74 -3.33
N ALA A 422 -17.15 9.07 -3.46
CA ALA A 422 -18.03 9.24 -4.62
C ALA A 422 -18.47 10.71 -4.77
N GLU A 423 -18.91 11.35 -3.68
CA GLU A 423 -19.27 12.78 -3.65
C GLU A 423 -18.09 13.65 -4.07
N LYS A 424 -16.91 13.42 -3.49
CA LYS A 424 -15.67 14.13 -3.82
C LYS A 424 -15.37 14.08 -5.32
N TYR A 425 -15.47 12.92 -5.97
CA TYR A 425 -15.18 12.78 -7.39
C TYR A 425 -16.26 13.35 -8.30
N PHE A 426 -17.54 13.26 -7.92
CA PHE A 426 -18.60 13.94 -8.65
C PHE A 426 -18.45 15.46 -8.58
N ILE A 427 -18.13 16.02 -7.41
CA ILE A 427 -17.86 17.46 -7.25
C ILE A 427 -16.61 17.86 -8.05
N ARG A 428 -15.54 17.07 -7.99
CA ARG A 428 -14.32 17.31 -8.80
C ARG A 428 -14.65 17.38 -10.29
N LEU A 429 -15.49 16.47 -10.78
CA LEU A 429 -15.94 16.50 -12.18
C LEU A 429 -16.78 17.74 -12.49
N VAL A 430 -17.74 18.10 -11.62
CA VAL A 430 -18.54 19.33 -11.75
C VAL A 430 -17.66 20.57 -11.88
N GLN A 431 -16.56 20.65 -11.13
CA GLN A 431 -15.61 21.78 -11.17
C GLN A 431 -14.75 21.80 -12.44
N GLN A 432 -14.56 20.66 -13.11
CA GLN A 432 -13.79 20.55 -14.35
C GLN A 432 -14.64 20.83 -15.60
N LEU A 433 -15.97 20.72 -15.50
CA LEU A 433 -16.90 20.94 -16.61
C LEU A 433 -17.24 22.43 -16.79
N SER A 434 -17.55 22.80 -18.04
CA SER A 434 -18.06 24.14 -18.34
C SER A 434 -19.50 24.31 -17.86
N PHE A 435 -19.94 25.55 -17.61
CA PHE A 435 -21.27 25.85 -17.07
C PHE A 435 -22.43 25.33 -17.95
N ASN A 436 -22.21 25.15 -19.25
CA ASN A 436 -23.22 24.68 -20.21
C ASN A 436 -23.05 23.20 -20.58
N ASP A 437 -22.22 22.45 -19.87
CA ASP A 437 -21.98 21.04 -20.20
C ASP A 437 -23.26 20.19 -20.01
N PRO A 438 -23.69 19.41 -21.03
CA PRO A 438 -24.86 18.55 -20.92
C PRO A 438 -24.80 17.55 -19.76
N LEU A 439 -23.60 17.11 -19.34
CA LEU A 439 -23.39 16.15 -18.27
C LEU A 439 -23.65 16.72 -16.88
N LEU A 440 -23.65 18.05 -16.73
CA LEU A 440 -23.80 18.71 -15.44
C LEU A 440 -25.15 18.41 -14.78
N GLY A 441 -26.22 18.33 -15.59
CA GLY A 441 -27.56 18.00 -15.11
C GLY A 441 -27.65 16.58 -14.56
N ASP A 442 -26.98 15.64 -15.22
CA ASP A 442 -26.87 14.26 -14.79
C ASP A 442 -26.06 14.15 -13.48
N LEU A 443 -24.94 14.86 -13.36
CA LEU A 443 -24.09 14.83 -12.17
C LEU A 443 -24.80 15.37 -10.93
N TYR A 444 -25.60 16.42 -11.07
CA TYR A 444 -26.45 16.90 -9.98
C TYR A 444 -27.51 15.87 -9.56
N GLN A 445 -28.04 15.07 -10.49
CA GLN A 445 -28.94 13.97 -10.12
C GLN A 445 -28.20 12.86 -9.38
N GLU A 446 -26.99 12.50 -9.81
CA GLU A 446 -26.15 11.50 -9.13
C GLU A 446 -25.79 11.96 -7.71
N LEU A 447 -25.39 13.22 -7.53
CA LEU A 447 -25.14 13.84 -6.22
C LEU A 447 -26.40 13.85 -5.34
N GLY A 448 -27.56 14.15 -5.92
CA GLY A 448 -28.84 14.10 -5.20
C GLY A 448 -29.21 12.67 -4.78
N LYS A 449 -28.96 11.68 -5.64
CA LYS A 449 -29.16 10.25 -5.32
C LYS A 449 -28.23 9.81 -4.20
N LEU A 450 -26.95 10.17 -4.29
CA LEU A 450 -25.94 9.86 -3.28
C LEU A 450 -26.30 10.46 -1.92
N ALA A 451 -26.66 11.74 -1.87
CA ALA A 451 -27.09 12.41 -0.64
C ALA A 451 -28.34 11.75 -0.03
N SER A 452 -29.26 11.27 -0.88
CA SER A 452 -30.43 10.50 -0.43
C SER A 452 -30.03 9.16 0.20
N GLN A 453 -29.06 8.46 -0.39
CA GLN A 453 -28.55 7.18 0.14
C GLN A 453 -27.83 7.34 1.48
N VAL A 454 -27.14 8.46 1.68
CA VAL A 454 -26.49 8.82 2.96
C VAL A 454 -27.51 9.30 4.01
N GLY A 455 -28.76 9.59 3.61
CA GLY A 455 -29.81 10.10 4.49
C GLY A 455 -29.80 11.63 4.68
N ASN A 456 -29.00 12.36 3.90
CA ASN A 456 -29.00 13.82 3.90
C ASN A 456 -29.99 14.39 2.87
N TRP A 457 -31.25 14.46 3.30
CA TRP A 457 -32.37 14.88 2.45
C TRP A 457 -32.27 16.33 2.00
N ASP A 458 -31.73 17.23 2.84
CA ASP A 458 -31.58 18.65 2.51
C ASP A 458 -30.58 18.84 1.36
N LYS A 459 -29.37 18.26 1.47
CA LYS A 459 -28.39 18.27 0.38
C LYS A 459 -28.94 17.61 -0.88
N SER A 460 -29.69 16.51 -0.73
CA SER A 460 -30.34 15.84 -1.87
C SER A 460 -31.30 16.78 -2.61
N MET A 461 -32.13 17.51 -1.87
CA MET A 461 -33.06 18.48 -2.45
C MET A 461 -32.34 19.63 -3.14
N GLU A 462 -31.28 20.18 -2.54
CA GLU A 462 -30.47 21.23 -3.15
C GLU A 462 -29.88 20.80 -4.50
N TRP A 463 -29.27 19.61 -4.56
CA TRP A 463 -28.70 19.08 -5.80
C TRP A 463 -29.77 18.85 -6.87
N ARG A 464 -30.93 18.29 -6.50
CA ARG A 464 -32.05 18.10 -7.42
C ARG A 464 -32.61 19.43 -7.94
N GLN A 465 -32.69 20.46 -7.10
CA GLN A 465 -33.10 21.80 -7.52
C GLN A 465 -32.12 22.39 -8.55
N LYS A 466 -30.81 22.25 -8.33
CA LYS A 466 -29.79 22.65 -9.32
C LYS A 466 -29.94 21.92 -10.65
N ALA A 467 -30.20 20.60 -10.63
CA ALA A 467 -30.47 19.82 -11.84
C ALA A 467 -31.70 20.33 -12.61
N ILE A 468 -32.80 20.64 -11.89
CA ILE A 468 -34.03 21.16 -12.50
C ILE A 468 -33.81 22.57 -13.08
N ALA A 469 -33.09 23.44 -12.37
CA ALA A 469 -32.78 24.79 -12.82
C ALA A 469 -31.98 24.78 -14.13
N LEU A 470 -30.96 23.94 -14.23
CA LEU A 470 -30.15 23.78 -15.44
C LEU A 470 -31.00 23.27 -16.62
N LYS A 471 -31.86 22.27 -16.38
CA LYS A 471 -32.77 21.74 -17.41
C LYS A 471 -33.71 22.81 -17.96
N LYS A 472 -34.26 23.67 -17.09
CA LYS A 472 -35.10 24.81 -17.50
C LYS A 472 -34.32 25.84 -18.31
N GLN A 473 -33.08 26.15 -17.91
CA GLN A 473 -32.23 27.10 -18.62
C GLN A 473 -31.87 26.61 -20.03
N ASN A 474 -31.51 25.33 -20.19
CA ASN A 474 -31.21 24.74 -21.49
C ASN A 474 -32.42 24.71 -22.42
N GLN A 475 -33.63 24.48 -21.89
CA GLN A 475 -34.88 24.56 -22.67
C GLN A 475 -35.18 25.98 -23.16
N LEU A 476 -34.87 27.01 -22.37
CA LEU A 476 -35.05 28.42 -22.76
C LEU A 476 -34.05 28.86 -23.83
N ILE A 477 -32.81 28.37 -23.79
CA ILE A 477 -31.77 28.66 -24.80
C ILE A 477 -32.12 27.97 -26.12
N GLY A 478 -32.53 26.70 -26.10
CA GLY A 478 -32.95 25.96 -27.30
C GLY A 478 -34.15 26.59 -28.01
N ARG A 479 -35.09 27.22 -27.28
CA ARG A 479 -36.23 27.96 -27.86
C ARG A 479 -35.88 29.30 -28.49
N ARG A 480 -34.68 29.86 -28.24
CA ARG A 480 -34.22 31.12 -28.83
C ARG A 480 -33.38 30.94 -30.09
N GLN A 481 -33.04 29.70 -30.44
CA GLN A 481 -32.25 29.36 -31.63
C GLN A 481 -33.11 28.84 -32.80
N PHE A 482 -34.43 28.85 -32.66
CA PHE A 482 -35.40 28.53 -33.72
C PHE A 482 -36.24 29.74 -34.08
#